data_AF-A0A0D2N0W2-F1
#
_entry.id   AF-A0A0D2N0W2-F1
#
_cell.length_a   1.000
_cell.length_b   1.000
_cell.length_c   1.000
_cell.angle_alpha   90.00
_cell.angle_beta   90.00
_cell.angle_gamma   90.00
#
_symmetry.space_group_name_H-M   'P 1'
#
loop_
_entity.id
_entity.type
_entity.pdbx_description
1 polymer ?
#
loop_
_entity_poly.entity_id
_entity_poly.type
_entity_poly.pdbx_seq_one_letter_code
_entity_poly.pdbx_strand_id
1 'polypeptide(L)'
;MASNVPVGAAAAILQPSQPIPDDAVSVQGPNFENPLTLQGFLQSYERIGFQANSLGKAIHIVNQMRKWRLSDEPIPENEVEEYLDSEVRANTRCNVFLGYTSNLISSGLREVILHLVKHKHVQVLVTTAGGIEEDIIKCLGKTYLAEFNLDGADLRKKGMNRIGNLIVPNDNYCKFEDWLTPILDAMLAEQMASGQVWTPSSFIRRIGKEINNEESVYYWAYKNNIPVFCPALTDGSIGDMIYFHSFRSPGLILDIVQDIRDLNELSRKSRKAGMIVLGGGVCKHQIANAMLIRNGADYSVFINTGQEFDGSDSGARPDEAISWGKIRVGAEAVKVFADATLVFPMLVAATFAQDIQNKADP
;
A
#
# COMPACT_ATOMS: atom_id res chain seq x y z
N MET A 1 63.18 11.71 -16.28
CA MET A 1 62.19 12.70 -16.77
C MET A 1 61.36 13.11 -15.57
N ALA A 2 61.62 14.30 -15.01
CA ALA A 2 60.82 14.82 -13.91
C ALA A 2 59.42 15.12 -14.45
N SER A 3 58.41 14.40 -13.97
CA SER A 3 57.04 14.62 -14.41
C SER A 3 56.61 16.03 -13.94
N ASN A 4 56.46 16.96 -14.88
CA ASN A 4 55.90 18.29 -14.66
C ASN A 4 54.40 18.21 -14.32
N VAL A 5 54.03 17.50 -13.26
CA VAL A 5 52.65 17.49 -12.77
C VAL A 5 52.45 18.81 -12.01
N PRO A 6 51.46 19.64 -12.39
CA PRO A 6 51.19 20.88 -11.70
C PRO A 6 50.87 20.62 -10.22
N VAL A 7 51.61 21.26 -9.31
CA VAL A 7 51.51 21.02 -7.86
C VAL A 7 50.09 21.24 -7.33
N GLY A 8 49.38 22.26 -7.82
CA GLY A 8 47.98 22.51 -7.46
C GLY A 8 47.03 21.40 -7.92
N ALA A 9 47.25 20.84 -9.10
CA ALA A 9 46.45 19.71 -9.60
C ALA A 9 46.74 18.43 -8.80
N ALA A 10 48.01 18.18 -8.47
CA ALA A 10 48.39 17.05 -7.61
C ALA A 10 47.78 17.16 -6.21
N ALA A 11 47.84 18.35 -5.59
CA ALA A 11 47.24 18.58 -4.27
C ALA A 11 45.72 18.43 -4.27
N ALA A 12 45.03 18.88 -5.33
CA ALA A 12 43.58 18.75 -5.47
C ALA A 12 43.13 17.29 -5.71
N ILE A 13 43.89 16.52 -6.50
CA ILE A 13 43.51 15.15 -6.89
C ILE A 13 43.95 14.10 -5.86
N LEU A 14 45.11 14.30 -5.22
CA LEU A 14 45.73 13.31 -4.32
C LEU A 14 45.57 13.68 -2.84
N GLN A 15 44.53 14.44 -2.50
CA GLN A 15 44.23 14.78 -1.12
C GLN A 15 43.92 13.50 -0.32
N PRO A 16 44.64 13.22 0.78
CA PRO A 16 44.32 12.07 1.64
C PRO A 16 42.95 12.21 2.29
N SER A 17 42.19 11.11 2.32
CA SER A 17 40.90 11.06 3.01
C SER A 17 41.08 10.99 4.53
N GLN A 18 40.05 11.39 5.27
CA GLN A 18 39.93 11.04 6.67
C GLN A 18 39.68 9.52 6.82
N PRO A 19 39.98 8.93 8.01
CA PRO A 19 39.60 7.55 8.30
C PRO A 19 38.09 7.34 8.21
N ILE A 20 37.68 6.17 7.75
CA ILE A 20 36.28 5.74 7.74
C ILE A 20 35.92 5.19 9.13
N PRO A 21 34.73 5.52 9.70
CA PRO A 21 34.27 4.95 10.96
C PRO A 21 34.24 3.42 10.98
N ASP A 22 34.51 2.80 12.14
CA ASP A 22 34.55 1.34 12.29
C ASP A 22 33.19 0.66 12.09
N ASP A 23 32.10 1.41 12.28
CA ASP A 23 30.72 0.96 12.07
C ASP A 23 30.24 1.18 10.62
N ALA A 24 31.09 1.72 9.75
CA ALA A 24 30.74 1.93 8.35
C ALA A 24 30.57 0.59 7.62
N VAL A 25 29.41 0.43 6.97
CA VAL A 25 29.10 -0.77 6.18
C VAL A 25 29.67 -0.61 4.77
N SER A 26 30.58 -1.50 4.37
CA SER A 26 31.14 -1.51 3.01
C SER A 26 30.16 -2.06 1.98
N VAL A 27 30.22 -1.50 0.76
CA VAL A 27 29.44 -1.95 -0.39
C VAL A 27 29.92 -3.34 -0.81
N GLN A 28 28.97 -4.27 -0.96
CA GLN A 28 29.22 -5.63 -1.40
C GLN A 28 27.95 -6.22 -2.04
N GLY A 29 28.06 -6.62 -3.30
CA GLY A 29 26.98 -7.32 -4.00
C GLY A 29 26.94 -8.82 -3.70
N PRO A 30 25.86 -9.52 -4.14
CA PRO A 30 25.77 -10.97 -4.04
C PRO A 30 26.89 -11.66 -4.84
N ASN A 31 27.52 -12.68 -4.26
CA ASN A 31 28.49 -13.52 -4.96
C ASN A 31 27.76 -14.74 -5.55
N PHE A 32 27.61 -14.77 -6.89
CA PHE A 32 26.92 -15.84 -7.60
C PHE A 32 27.76 -17.11 -7.84
N GLU A 33 29.05 -17.10 -7.50
CA GLU A 33 29.86 -18.34 -7.46
C GLU A 33 29.43 -19.26 -6.32
N ASN A 34 28.74 -18.71 -5.31
CA ASN A 34 28.15 -19.46 -4.21
C ASN A 34 26.64 -19.58 -4.43
N PRO A 35 26.02 -20.76 -4.25
CA PRO A 35 24.56 -20.89 -4.27
C PRO A 35 23.90 -19.95 -3.24
N LEU A 36 22.94 -19.14 -3.69
CA LEU A 36 22.18 -18.22 -2.84
C LEU A 36 20.73 -18.70 -2.70
N THR A 37 20.25 -18.73 -1.45
CA THR A 37 18.81 -18.83 -1.20
C THR A 37 18.13 -17.52 -1.60
N LEU A 38 16.81 -17.55 -1.86
CA LEU A 38 16.06 -16.32 -2.12
C LEU A 38 16.25 -15.28 -1.01
N GLN A 39 16.27 -15.71 0.26
CA GLN A 39 16.48 -14.82 1.40
C GLN A 39 17.91 -14.26 1.43
N GLY A 40 18.92 -15.08 1.16
CA GLY A 40 20.31 -14.61 1.06
C GLY A 40 20.49 -13.60 -0.08
N PHE A 41 19.82 -13.82 -1.22
CA PHE A 41 19.82 -12.88 -2.33
C PHE A 41 19.14 -11.55 -1.94
N LEU A 42 17.95 -11.59 -1.34
CA LEU A 42 17.23 -10.39 -0.91
C LEU A 42 17.98 -9.62 0.20
N GLN A 43 18.63 -10.32 1.13
CA GLN A 43 19.43 -9.69 2.18
C GLN A 43 20.64 -8.95 1.60
N SER A 44 21.22 -9.42 0.50
CA SER A 44 22.36 -8.74 -0.15
C SER A 44 22.04 -7.30 -0.58
N TYR A 45 20.76 -6.96 -0.79
CA TYR A 45 20.33 -5.62 -1.20
C TYR A 45 20.68 -4.54 -0.17
N GLU A 46 20.84 -4.89 1.10
CA GLU A 46 21.32 -3.97 2.14
C GLU A 46 22.69 -3.37 1.80
N ARG A 47 23.52 -4.06 1.02
CA ARG A 47 24.92 -3.69 0.77
C ARG A 47 25.25 -3.40 -0.70
N ILE A 48 24.29 -3.48 -1.62
CA ILE A 48 24.51 -3.17 -3.04
C ILE A 48 24.70 -1.66 -3.30
N GLY A 49 23.89 -0.81 -2.64
CA GLY A 49 23.88 0.64 -2.85
C GLY A 49 22.65 1.15 -3.62
N PHE A 50 22.50 2.47 -3.70
CA PHE A 50 21.38 3.16 -4.36
C PHE A 50 19.98 2.67 -3.91
N GLN A 51 19.06 2.42 -4.84
CA GLN A 51 17.70 1.96 -4.52
C GLN A 51 17.67 0.52 -4.00
N ALA A 52 18.69 -0.30 -4.27
CA ALA A 52 18.79 -1.63 -3.66
C ALA A 52 18.92 -1.51 -2.13
N ASN A 53 19.78 -0.59 -1.64
CA ASN A 53 19.86 -0.31 -0.19
C ASN A 53 18.54 0.24 0.36
N SER A 54 17.81 1.05 -0.41
CA SER A 54 16.48 1.55 0.00
C SER A 54 15.47 0.40 0.14
N LEU A 55 15.50 -0.60 -0.75
CA LEU A 55 14.68 -1.81 -0.62
C LEU A 55 15.11 -2.65 0.59
N GLY A 56 16.42 -2.82 0.84
CA GLY A 56 16.92 -3.50 2.05
C GLY A 56 16.42 -2.84 3.33
N LYS A 57 16.49 -1.50 3.41
CA LYS A 57 15.90 -0.72 4.51
C LYS A 57 14.39 -0.90 4.61
N ALA A 58 13.66 -0.93 3.49
CA ALA A 58 12.22 -1.17 3.50
C ALA A 58 11.86 -2.55 4.07
N ILE A 59 12.61 -3.59 3.70
CA ILE A 59 12.48 -4.94 4.27
C ILE A 59 12.73 -4.92 5.78
N HIS A 60 13.80 -4.24 6.22
CA HIS A 60 14.10 -4.08 7.65
C HIS A 60 12.93 -3.42 8.40
N ILE A 61 12.45 -2.27 7.91
CA ILE A 61 11.37 -1.50 8.54
C ILE A 61 10.07 -2.31 8.62
N VAL A 62 9.69 -3.01 7.54
CA VAL A 62 8.49 -3.85 7.55
C VAL A 62 8.64 -5.02 8.53
N ASN A 63 9.84 -5.60 8.67
CA ASN A 63 10.09 -6.61 9.69
C ASN A 63 9.98 -6.06 11.11
N GLN A 64 10.38 -4.80 11.36
CA GLN A 64 10.12 -4.14 12.65
C GLN A 64 8.62 -3.99 12.92
N MET A 65 7.85 -3.51 11.93
CA MET A 65 6.38 -3.44 12.05
C MET A 65 5.76 -4.80 12.43
N ARG A 66 6.21 -5.89 11.78
CA ARG A 66 5.69 -7.25 12.00
C ARG A 66 6.05 -7.82 13.37
N LYS A 67 7.28 -7.59 13.83
CA LYS A 67 7.81 -8.17 15.07
C LYS A 67 7.34 -7.43 16.31
N TRP A 68 7.16 -6.12 16.23
CA TRP A 68 6.80 -5.28 17.38
C TRP A 68 5.54 -5.77 18.10
N ARG A 69 5.63 -5.81 19.44
CA ARG A 69 4.51 -5.97 20.38
C ARG A 69 4.56 -4.87 21.43
N LEU A 70 3.41 -4.54 22.01
CA LEU A 70 3.37 -3.58 23.11
C LEU A 70 4.14 -4.10 24.35
N SER A 71 4.23 -5.43 24.52
CA SER A 71 5.05 -6.04 25.58
C SER A 71 6.54 -5.74 25.47
N ASP A 72 7.03 -5.33 24.30
CA ASP A 72 8.44 -4.96 24.08
C ASP A 72 8.75 -3.57 24.65
N GLU A 73 7.72 -2.78 24.96
CA GLU A 73 7.83 -1.42 25.50
C GLU A 73 7.58 -1.41 27.02
N PRO A 74 8.29 -0.54 27.76
CA PRO A 74 8.03 -0.35 29.19
C PRO A 74 6.61 0.17 29.41
N ILE A 75 6.03 -0.15 30.56
CA ILE A 75 4.69 0.32 30.96
C ILE A 75 4.82 1.79 31.43
N PRO A 76 4.15 2.76 30.78
CA PRO A 76 4.12 4.14 31.26
C PRO A 76 3.35 4.27 32.58
N GLU A 77 3.69 5.27 33.41
CA GLU A 77 3.01 5.52 34.68
C GLU A 77 1.50 5.81 34.54
N ASN A 78 1.10 6.39 33.41
CA ASN A 78 -0.27 6.76 33.07
C ASN A 78 -0.94 5.77 32.11
N GLU A 79 -0.49 4.51 32.10
CA GLU A 79 -1.05 3.49 31.21
C GLU A 79 -2.51 3.18 31.56
N VAL A 80 -3.30 2.89 30.53
CA VAL A 80 -4.71 2.54 30.68
C VAL A 80 -4.83 1.11 31.22
N GLU A 81 -5.77 0.86 32.12
CA GLU A 81 -5.95 -0.42 32.85
C GLU A 81 -5.96 -1.65 31.93
N GLU A 82 -6.63 -1.57 30.78
CA GLU A 82 -6.67 -2.63 29.75
C GLU A 82 -5.26 -3.08 29.31
N TYR A 83 -4.31 -2.17 29.23
CA TYR A 83 -2.96 -2.41 28.73
C TYR A 83 -1.92 -2.62 29.85
N LEU A 84 -2.37 -2.78 31.09
CA LEU A 84 -1.56 -3.30 32.19
C LEU A 84 -1.49 -4.83 32.14
N ASP A 85 -2.48 -5.48 31.53
CA ASP A 85 -2.51 -6.93 31.37
C ASP A 85 -1.41 -7.42 30.40
N SER A 86 -0.64 -8.41 30.85
CA SER A 86 0.49 -8.93 30.08
C SER A 86 0.09 -9.63 28.78
N GLU A 87 -1.06 -10.32 28.77
CA GLU A 87 -1.54 -11.04 27.59
C GLU A 87 -2.07 -10.07 26.54
N VAL A 88 -2.79 -9.03 26.95
CA VAL A 88 -3.23 -7.93 26.08
C VAL A 88 -2.02 -7.25 25.44
N ARG A 89 -0.98 -6.93 26.22
CA ARG A 89 0.26 -6.31 25.69
C ARG A 89 0.99 -7.22 24.70
N ALA A 90 1.10 -8.52 25.01
CA ALA A 90 1.76 -9.48 24.12
C ALA A 90 1.00 -9.70 22.80
N ASN A 91 -0.31 -9.50 22.81
CA ASN A 91 -1.16 -9.61 21.62
C ASN A 91 -1.39 -8.28 20.88
N THR A 92 -1.08 -7.14 21.50
CA THR A 92 -1.15 -5.83 20.86
C THR A 92 0.00 -5.65 19.89
N ARG A 93 -0.33 -5.51 18.59
CA ARG A 93 0.62 -5.41 17.47
C ARG A 93 0.64 -4.02 16.85
N CYS A 94 1.60 -3.80 15.96
CA CYS A 94 1.63 -2.61 15.13
C CYS A 94 0.51 -2.69 14.09
N ASN A 95 -0.34 -1.66 14.04
CA ASN A 95 -1.38 -1.55 13.04
C ASN A 95 -0.77 -1.05 11.72
N VAL A 96 -0.73 -1.92 10.72
CA VAL A 96 -0.19 -1.59 9.40
C VAL A 96 -1.31 -1.07 8.49
N PHE A 97 -1.15 0.15 8.02
CA PHE A 97 -2.03 0.81 7.06
C PHE A 97 -1.40 0.66 5.67
N LEU A 98 -2.13 0.01 4.77
CA LEU A 98 -1.66 -0.26 3.41
C LEU A 98 -2.40 0.63 2.42
N GLY A 99 -1.66 1.48 1.71
CA GLY A 99 -2.16 2.31 0.63
C GLY A 99 -1.68 1.80 -0.72
N TYR A 100 -2.56 1.75 -1.72
CA TYR A 100 -2.17 1.41 -3.10
C TYR A 100 -3.03 2.12 -4.14
N THR A 101 -2.45 2.46 -5.29
CA THR A 101 -3.16 3.06 -6.42
C THR A 101 -3.91 2.02 -7.27
N SER A 102 -4.95 2.44 -8.00
CA SER A 102 -5.82 1.55 -8.79
C SER A 102 -5.07 0.58 -9.71
N ASN A 103 -4.08 1.09 -10.44
CA ASN A 103 -3.33 0.33 -11.45
C ASN A 103 -2.60 -0.89 -10.84
N LEU A 104 -2.31 -0.90 -9.54
CA LEU A 104 -1.67 -2.03 -8.88
C LEU A 104 -2.64 -3.21 -8.73
N ILE A 105 -3.94 -2.96 -8.58
CA ILE A 105 -4.98 -3.99 -8.63
C ILE A 105 -5.24 -4.45 -10.08
N SER A 106 -5.14 -3.56 -11.07
CA SER A 106 -5.17 -3.96 -12.49
C SER A 106 -4.00 -4.90 -12.83
N SER A 107 -2.84 -4.73 -12.19
CA SER A 107 -1.67 -5.62 -12.32
C SER A 107 -1.78 -6.95 -11.56
N GLY A 108 -0.72 -7.76 -11.59
CA GLY A 108 -0.59 -8.99 -10.77
C GLY A 108 -0.21 -8.74 -9.31
N LEU A 109 -0.02 -7.48 -8.88
CA LEU A 109 0.13 -7.18 -7.45
C LEU A 109 -1.18 -7.37 -6.67
N ARG A 110 -2.32 -7.48 -7.35
CA ARG A 110 -3.60 -7.87 -6.73
C ARG A 110 -3.42 -9.14 -5.89
N GLU A 111 -2.80 -10.17 -6.43
CA GLU A 111 -2.60 -11.45 -5.75
C GLU A 111 -1.64 -11.32 -4.54
N VAL A 112 -0.68 -10.40 -4.62
CA VAL A 112 0.22 -10.08 -3.49
C VAL A 112 -0.53 -9.34 -2.39
N ILE A 113 -1.40 -8.37 -2.74
CA ILE A 113 -2.24 -7.65 -1.78
C ILE A 113 -3.28 -8.60 -1.16
N LEU A 114 -3.90 -9.45 -1.97
CA LEU A 114 -4.82 -10.51 -1.56
C LEU A 114 -4.20 -11.37 -0.46
N HIS A 115 -2.95 -11.79 -0.64
CA HIS A 115 -2.21 -12.56 0.36
C HIS A 115 -2.13 -11.83 1.70
N LEU A 116 -1.74 -10.55 1.69
CA LEU A 116 -1.64 -9.74 2.92
C LEU A 116 -2.98 -9.62 3.65
N VAL A 117 -4.06 -9.40 2.90
CA VAL A 117 -5.41 -9.24 3.45
C VAL A 117 -5.97 -10.57 3.95
N LYS A 118 -5.82 -11.65 3.18
CA LYS A 118 -6.26 -13.02 3.54
C LYS A 118 -5.61 -13.51 4.84
N HIS A 119 -4.34 -13.19 5.05
CA HIS A 119 -3.58 -13.63 6.23
C HIS A 119 -3.53 -12.58 7.37
N LYS A 120 -4.36 -11.52 7.30
CA LYS A 120 -4.45 -10.47 8.34
C LYS A 120 -3.11 -9.80 8.65
N HIS A 121 -2.27 -9.59 7.63
CA HIS A 121 -1.00 -8.89 7.77
C HIS A 121 -1.14 -7.35 7.81
N VAL A 122 -2.31 -6.84 7.43
CA VAL A 122 -2.64 -5.41 7.40
C VAL A 122 -3.96 -5.16 8.13
N GLN A 123 -4.09 -3.97 8.70
CA GLN A 123 -5.23 -3.61 9.54
C GLN A 123 -6.21 -2.68 8.83
N VAL A 124 -5.75 -1.90 7.86
CA VAL A 124 -6.54 -0.92 7.10
C VAL A 124 -6.04 -0.86 5.66
N LEU A 125 -6.96 -0.75 4.70
CA LEU A 125 -6.65 -0.48 3.30
C LEU A 125 -7.14 0.92 2.92
N VAL A 126 -6.36 1.64 2.11
CA VAL A 126 -6.82 2.86 1.43
C VAL A 126 -6.44 2.80 -0.04
N THR A 127 -7.42 2.99 -0.91
CA THR A 127 -7.21 2.97 -2.37
C THR A 127 -8.15 3.95 -3.06
N THR A 128 -8.13 3.94 -4.39
CA THR A 128 -8.99 4.72 -5.29
C THR A 128 -10.02 3.80 -5.96
N ALA A 129 -11.08 4.35 -6.56
CA ALA A 129 -12.22 3.57 -7.06
C ALA A 129 -11.81 2.45 -8.03
N GLY A 130 -10.91 2.74 -8.98
CA GLY A 130 -10.33 1.74 -9.87
C GLY A 130 -9.67 0.55 -9.13
N GLY A 131 -9.05 0.78 -7.97
CA GLY A 131 -8.48 -0.28 -7.14
C GLY A 131 -9.54 -1.18 -6.51
N ILE A 132 -10.77 -0.70 -6.40
CA ILE A 132 -11.90 -1.47 -5.88
C ILE A 132 -12.57 -2.27 -6.99
N GLU A 133 -13.00 -1.58 -8.04
CA GLU A 133 -13.77 -2.20 -9.13
C GLU A 133 -12.96 -3.25 -9.89
N GLU A 134 -11.66 -3.02 -10.13
CA GLU A 134 -10.82 -3.97 -10.88
C GLU A 134 -10.63 -5.31 -10.17
N ASP A 135 -10.65 -5.33 -8.83
CA ASP A 135 -10.62 -6.58 -8.05
C ASP A 135 -11.89 -7.40 -8.26
N ILE A 136 -13.04 -6.71 -8.24
CA ILE A 136 -14.36 -7.33 -8.43
C ILE A 136 -14.52 -7.77 -9.89
N ILE A 137 -14.18 -6.90 -10.84
CA ILE A 137 -14.23 -7.17 -12.28
C ILE A 137 -13.36 -8.38 -12.65
N LYS A 138 -12.20 -8.55 -12.01
CA LYS A 138 -11.33 -9.73 -12.22
C LYS A 138 -11.95 -11.06 -11.78
N CYS A 139 -12.99 -11.03 -10.94
CA CYS A 139 -13.79 -12.21 -10.63
C CYS A 139 -14.86 -12.51 -11.69
N LEU A 140 -15.19 -11.56 -12.57
CA LEU A 140 -16.22 -11.66 -13.63
C LEU A 140 -15.63 -11.79 -15.04
N GLY A 141 -14.39 -11.35 -15.23
CA GLY A 141 -13.64 -11.36 -16.48
C GLY A 141 -12.13 -11.33 -16.25
N LYS A 142 -11.35 -11.42 -17.32
CA LYS A 142 -9.88 -11.39 -17.24
C LYS A 142 -9.33 -10.09 -17.80
N THR A 143 -8.17 -9.70 -17.29
CA THR A 143 -7.31 -8.62 -17.80
C THR A 143 -6.13 -9.27 -18.51
N TYR A 144 -5.69 -8.71 -19.63
CA TYR A 144 -4.68 -9.32 -20.49
C TYR A 144 -3.44 -8.43 -20.62
N LEU A 145 -2.28 -9.05 -20.83
CA LEU A 145 -1.05 -8.34 -21.18
C LEU A 145 -1.18 -7.74 -22.59
N ALA A 146 -0.58 -6.56 -22.76
CA ALA A 146 -0.62 -5.75 -23.98
C ALA A 146 0.66 -4.90 -24.07
N GLU A 147 0.68 -3.91 -24.96
CA GLU A 147 1.79 -2.96 -25.10
C GLU A 147 1.34 -1.53 -24.79
N PHE A 148 2.26 -0.69 -24.29
CA PHE A 148 1.98 0.71 -23.95
C PHE A 148 1.58 1.57 -25.15
N ASN A 149 2.11 1.24 -26.33
CA ASN A 149 2.01 2.01 -27.57
C ASN A 149 0.92 1.52 -28.53
N LEU A 150 0.02 0.61 -28.09
CA LEU A 150 -1.14 0.22 -28.89
C LEU A 150 -2.03 1.44 -29.20
N ASP A 151 -2.46 1.54 -30.46
CA ASP A 151 -3.25 2.66 -30.96
C ASP A 151 -4.61 2.78 -30.24
N GLY A 152 -4.86 3.92 -29.62
CA GLY A 152 -6.07 4.15 -28.83
C GLY A 152 -7.34 4.16 -29.66
N ALA A 153 -7.28 4.63 -30.91
CA ALA A 153 -8.47 4.71 -31.76
C ALA A 153 -8.91 3.32 -32.23
N ASP A 154 -7.97 2.45 -32.61
CA ASP A 154 -8.23 1.05 -32.94
C ASP A 154 -8.76 0.27 -31.73
N LEU A 155 -8.15 0.43 -30.56
CA LEU A 155 -8.62 -0.19 -29.32
C LEU A 155 -10.06 0.23 -28.99
N ARG A 156 -10.38 1.52 -29.10
CA ARG A 156 -11.74 2.02 -28.86
C ARG A 156 -12.76 1.43 -29.83
N LYS A 157 -12.43 1.34 -31.13
CA LYS A 157 -13.30 0.70 -32.14
C LYS A 157 -13.59 -0.76 -31.82
N LYS A 158 -12.65 -1.45 -31.17
CA LYS A 158 -12.75 -2.86 -30.77
C LYS A 158 -13.34 -3.05 -29.37
N GLY A 159 -13.70 -1.99 -28.65
CA GLY A 159 -14.18 -2.09 -27.27
C GLY A 159 -13.10 -2.61 -26.30
N MET A 160 -11.85 -2.20 -26.49
CA MET A 160 -10.72 -2.58 -25.64
C MET A 160 -10.22 -1.37 -24.86
N ASN A 161 -10.18 -1.46 -23.53
CA ASN A 161 -9.72 -0.38 -22.66
C ASN A 161 -8.28 -0.67 -22.22
N ARG A 162 -7.35 0.28 -22.44
CA ARG A 162 -5.92 0.10 -22.12
C ARG A 162 -5.56 0.72 -20.77
N ILE A 163 -4.78 -0.01 -19.98
CA ILE A 163 -4.21 0.42 -18.69
C ILE A 163 -2.72 0.16 -18.73
N GLY A 164 -1.92 1.17 -19.10
CA GLY A 164 -0.49 0.98 -19.34
C GLY A 164 -0.25 -0.05 -20.46
N ASN A 165 0.36 -1.19 -20.10
CA ASN A 165 0.57 -2.37 -20.95
C ASN A 165 -0.42 -3.51 -20.65
N LEU A 166 -1.62 -3.18 -20.18
CA LEU A 166 -2.71 -4.13 -19.94
C LEU A 166 -3.93 -3.75 -20.78
N ILE A 167 -4.78 -4.73 -21.09
CA ILE A 167 -6.08 -4.53 -21.75
C ILE A 167 -7.21 -5.17 -20.92
N VAL A 168 -8.30 -4.43 -20.79
CA VAL A 168 -9.57 -4.89 -20.21
C VAL A 168 -10.66 -4.80 -21.30
N PRO A 169 -11.23 -5.93 -21.74
CA PRO A 169 -12.36 -5.91 -22.68
C PRO A 169 -13.57 -5.19 -22.08
N ASN A 170 -14.31 -4.42 -22.89
CA ASN A 170 -15.46 -3.67 -22.40
C ASN A 170 -16.58 -4.57 -21.85
N ASP A 171 -16.68 -5.80 -22.35
CA ASP A 171 -17.60 -6.83 -21.86
C ASP A 171 -17.43 -7.12 -20.36
N ASN A 172 -16.24 -6.91 -19.81
CA ASN A 172 -16.00 -7.03 -18.37
C ASN A 172 -16.80 -6.00 -17.57
N TYR A 173 -16.93 -4.77 -18.09
CA TYR A 173 -17.71 -3.70 -17.47
C TYR A 173 -19.22 -3.91 -17.65
N CYS A 174 -19.65 -4.49 -18.77
CA CYS A 174 -21.05 -4.90 -18.95
C CYS A 174 -21.46 -5.96 -17.91
N LYS A 175 -20.62 -6.98 -17.69
CA LYS A 175 -20.84 -7.98 -16.62
C LYS A 175 -20.84 -7.36 -15.22
N PHE A 176 -20.02 -6.33 -15.02
CA PHE A 176 -19.99 -5.59 -13.76
C PHE A 176 -21.27 -4.81 -13.52
N GLU A 177 -21.84 -4.17 -14.55
CA GLU A 177 -23.16 -3.53 -14.48
C GLU A 177 -24.25 -4.52 -14.09
N ASP A 178 -24.32 -5.66 -14.79
CA ASP A 178 -25.29 -6.73 -14.53
C ASP A 178 -25.21 -7.24 -13.09
N TRP A 179 -24.00 -7.33 -12.55
CA TRP A 179 -23.73 -7.79 -11.19
C TRP A 179 -24.02 -6.72 -10.13
N LEU A 180 -23.61 -5.47 -10.35
CA LEU A 180 -23.68 -4.41 -9.34
C LEU A 180 -25.07 -3.79 -9.22
N THR A 181 -25.81 -3.68 -10.33
CA THR A 181 -27.15 -3.06 -10.35
C THR A 181 -28.12 -3.61 -9.29
N PRO A 182 -28.36 -4.94 -9.17
CA PRO A 182 -29.27 -5.47 -8.15
C PRO A 182 -28.77 -5.23 -6.71
N ILE A 183 -27.45 -5.08 -6.52
CA ILE A 183 -26.87 -4.75 -5.22
C ILE A 183 -27.18 -3.30 -4.86
N LEU A 184 -27.07 -2.38 -5.82
CA LEU A 184 -27.45 -0.97 -5.63
C LEU A 184 -28.93 -0.80 -5.29
N ASP A 185 -29.81 -1.57 -5.94
CA ASP A 185 -31.25 -1.61 -5.62
C ASP A 185 -31.49 -2.02 -4.16
N ALA A 186 -30.82 -3.10 -3.71
CA ALA A 186 -30.93 -3.57 -2.33
C ALA A 186 -30.37 -2.54 -1.34
N MET A 187 -29.20 -1.95 -1.64
CA MET A 187 -28.58 -0.93 -0.79
C MET A 187 -29.45 0.31 -0.64
N LEU A 188 -30.09 0.78 -1.72
CA LEU A 188 -31.02 1.89 -1.66
C LEU A 188 -32.25 1.56 -0.82
N ALA A 189 -32.85 0.37 -1.01
CA ALA A 189 -33.99 -0.07 -0.22
C ALA A 189 -33.67 -0.14 1.28
N GLU A 190 -32.48 -0.68 1.63
CA GLU A 190 -31.97 -0.72 3.00
C GLU A 190 -31.76 0.68 3.59
N GLN A 191 -31.21 1.62 2.80
CA GLN A 191 -31.04 3.01 3.21
C GLN A 191 -32.39 3.69 3.47
N MET A 192 -33.37 3.51 2.58
CA MET A 192 -34.71 4.08 2.73
C MET A 192 -35.47 3.51 3.93
N ALA A 193 -35.31 2.21 4.21
CA ALA A 193 -35.98 1.54 5.31
C ALA A 193 -35.39 1.90 6.69
N SER A 194 -34.06 2.04 6.77
CA SER A 194 -33.35 2.26 8.03
C SER A 194 -33.05 3.73 8.33
N GLY A 195 -32.97 4.58 7.31
CA GLY A 195 -32.45 5.95 7.41
C GLY A 195 -30.92 6.03 7.56
N GLN A 196 -30.22 4.90 7.63
CA GLN A 196 -28.76 4.86 7.72
C GLN A 196 -28.13 5.08 6.34
N VAL A 197 -27.30 6.11 6.23
CA VAL A 197 -26.55 6.39 4.98
C VAL A 197 -25.38 5.42 4.82
N TRP A 198 -25.06 5.11 3.56
CA TRP A 198 -23.87 4.36 3.22
C TRP A 198 -22.64 5.27 3.26
N THR A 199 -21.48 4.66 3.41
CA THR A 199 -20.16 5.28 3.30
C THR A 199 -19.35 4.49 2.29
N PRO A 200 -18.26 5.03 1.70
CA PRO A 200 -17.41 4.23 0.83
C PRO A 200 -16.97 2.91 1.46
N SER A 201 -16.51 2.91 2.73
CA SER A 201 -16.05 1.68 3.39
C SER A 201 -17.16 0.65 3.63
N SER A 202 -18.37 1.09 3.99
CA SER A 202 -19.52 0.18 4.14
C SER A 202 -20.04 -0.34 2.80
N PHE A 203 -19.98 0.47 1.74
CA PHE A 203 -20.24 0.04 0.37
C PHE A 203 -19.24 -1.02 -0.08
N ILE A 204 -17.94 -0.78 0.12
CA ILE A 204 -16.87 -1.72 -0.25
C ILE A 204 -17.01 -3.03 0.53
N ARG A 205 -17.34 -2.94 1.83
CA ARG A 205 -17.64 -4.11 2.66
C ARG A 205 -18.82 -4.91 2.13
N ARG A 206 -19.88 -4.24 1.67
CA ARG A 206 -21.05 -4.88 1.05
C ARG A 206 -20.68 -5.61 -0.23
N ILE A 207 -20.04 -4.95 -1.19
CA ILE A 207 -19.69 -5.59 -2.47
C ILE A 207 -18.64 -6.71 -2.28
N GLY A 208 -17.74 -6.59 -1.30
CA GLY A 208 -16.81 -7.67 -0.93
C GLY A 208 -17.52 -8.89 -0.35
N LYS A 209 -18.62 -8.71 0.38
CA LYS A 209 -19.50 -9.81 0.79
C LYS A 209 -20.19 -10.45 -0.41
N GLU A 210 -20.78 -9.63 -1.28
CA GLU A 210 -21.60 -10.11 -2.41
C GLU A 210 -20.79 -10.83 -3.49
N ILE A 211 -19.52 -10.45 -3.71
CA ILE A 211 -18.71 -11.11 -4.75
C ILE A 211 -18.40 -12.57 -4.39
N ASN A 212 -18.38 -12.88 -3.08
CA ASN A 212 -18.25 -14.22 -2.51
C ASN A 212 -17.23 -15.12 -3.23
N ASN A 213 -16.07 -14.55 -3.56
CA ASN A 213 -15.02 -15.22 -4.32
C ASN A 213 -13.69 -15.06 -3.59
N GLU A 214 -13.03 -16.19 -3.27
CA GLU A 214 -11.76 -16.19 -2.52
C GLU A 214 -10.58 -15.57 -3.28
N GLU A 215 -10.72 -15.33 -4.58
CA GLU A 215 -9.72 -14.60 -5.37
C GLU A 215 -9.80 -13.08 -5.17
N SER A 216 -10.86 -12.56 -4.54
CA SER A 216 -11.06 -11.12 -4.31
C SER A 216 -10.37 -10.64 -3.03
N VAL A 217 -9.62 -9.54 -3.15
CA VAL A 217 -9.07 -8.80 -2.01
C VAL A 217 -10.19 -8.37 -1.06
N TYR A 218 -11.28 -7.83 -1.61
CA TYR A 218 -12.37 -7.26 -0.81
C TYR A 218 -13.28 -8.30 -0.17
N TYR A 219 -13.38 -9.50 -0.75
CA TYR A 219 -13.95 -10.66 -0.05
C TYR A 219 -13.19 -10.96 1.24
N TRP A 220 -11.85 -11.04 1.18
CA TRP A 220 -11.05 -11.29 2.37
C TRP A 220 -11.04 -10.11 3.34
N ALA A 221 -11.09 -8.87 2.84
CA ALA A 221 -11.23 -7.69 3.69
C ALA A 221 -12.55 -7.75 4.49
N TYR A 222 -13.65 -8.11 3.84
CA TYR A 222 -14.94 -8.35 4.51
C TYR A 222 -14.84 -9.47 5.56
N LYS A 223 -14.33 -10.65 5.18
CA LYS A 223 -14.20 -11.83 6.06
C LYS A 223 -13.32 -11.59 7.27
N ASN A 224 -12.24 -10.83 7.10
CA ASN A 224 -11.26 -10.54 8.16
C ASN A 224 -11.54 -9.25 8.90
N ASN A 225 -12.64 -8.55 8.59
CA ASN A 225 -13.01 -7.28 9.19
C ASN A 225 -11.93 -6.20 9.05
N ILE A 226 -11.32 -6.11 7.86
CA ILE A 226 -10.35 -5.08 7.49
C ILE A 226 -11.11 -3.98 6.73
N PRO A 227 -11.23 -2.76 7.27
CA PRO A 227 -11.91 -1.66 6.59
C PRO A 227 -11.09 -1.18 5.39
N VAL A 228 -11.81 -0.77 4.34
CA VAL A 228 -11.24 -0.24 3.10
C VAL A 228 -11.80 1.15 2.88
N PHE A 229 -10.95 2.17 2.83
CA PHE A 229 -11.37 3.54 2.63
C PHE A 229 -11.06 4.00 1.21
N CYS A 230 -12.00 4.72 0.60
CA CYS A 230 -11.83 5.33 -0.72
C CYS A 230 -12.67 6.62 -0.78
N PRO A 231 -12.09 7.77 -0.41
CA PRO A 231 -12.83 9.04 -0.37
C PRO A 231 -13.46 9.42 -1.72
N ALA A 232 -12.80 9.06 -2.82
CA ALA A 232 -13.26 9.30 -4.18
C ALA A 232 -13.80 8.02 -4.84
N LEU A 233 -14.74 7.32 -4.18
CA LEU A 233 -15.32 6.07 -4.69
C LEU A 233 -16.06 6.23 -6.02
N THR A 234 -16.51 7.43 -6.34
CA THR A 234 -17.23 7.73 -7.58
C THR A 234 -16.33 7.96 -8.80
N ASP A 235 -15.00 7.93 -8.64
CA ASP A 235 -14.03 8.21 -9.72
C ASP A 235 -13.64 6.93 -10.48
N GLY A 236 -14.62 6.27 -11.11
CA GLY A 236 -14.44 5.01 -11.82
C GLY A 236 -15.75 4.38 -12.30
N SER A 237 -15.69 3.14 -12.77
CA SER A 237 -16.86 2.37 -13.21
C SER A 237 -17.92 2.21 -12.11
N ILE A 238 -17.53 2.11 -10.83
CA ILE A 238 -18.50 2.16 -9.71
C ILE A 238 -19.32 3.46 -9.76
N GLY A 239 -18.66 4.59 -10.02
CA GLY A 239 -19.30 5.88 -10.18
C GLY A 239 -20.28 5.92 -11.36
N ASP A 240 -19.89 5.36 -12.50
CA ASP A 240 -20.76 5.23 -13.68
C ASP A 240 -22.03 4.42 -13.34
N MET A 241 -21.88 3.31 -12.61
CA MET A 241 -23.01 2.48 -12.22
C MET A 241 -23.95 3.19 -11.25
N ILE A 242 -23.41 3.90 -10.25
CA ILE A 242 -24.19 4.73 -9.33
C ILE A 242 -24.90 5.86 -10.10
N TYR A 243 -24.22 6.48 -11.06
CA TYR A 243 -24.80 7.51 -11.92
C TYR A 243 -26.00 6.98 -12.70
N PHE A 244 -25.87 5.86 -13.43
CA PHE A 244 -26.99 5.27 -14.19
C PHE A 244 -28.12 4.81 -13.26
N HIS A 245 -27.77 4.19 -12.14
CA HIS A 245 -28.73 3.77 -11.13
C HIS A 245 -29.58 4.93 -10.60
N SER A 246 -28.96 6.09 -10.36
CA SER A 246 -29.64 7.26 -9.79
C SER A 246 -30.79 7.82 -10.65
N PHE A 247 -30.77 7.64 -11.97
CA PHE A 247 -31.89 8.04 -12.85
C PHE A 247 -33.07 7.08 -12.75
N ARG A 248 -32.80 5.79 -12.49
CA ARG A 248 -33.84 4.76 -12.36
C ARG A 248 -34.40 4.70 -10.95
N SER A 249 -33.54 4.89 -9.95
CA SER A 249 -33.85 4.75 -8.53
C SER A 249 -33.06 5.80 -7.74
N PRO A 250 -33.56 7.04 -7.68
CA PRO A 250 -32.85 8.16 -7.05
C PRO A 250 -32.79 8.00 -5.52
N GLY A 251 -31.72 8.54 -4.92
CA GLY A 251 -31.64 8.76 -3.48
C GLY A 251 -30.52 8.03 -2.75
N LEU A 252 -29.69 7.23 -3.43
CA LEU A 252 -28.52 6.58 -2.78
C LEU A 252 -27.52 7.66 -2.33
N ILE A 253 -27.08 7.60 -1.08
CA ILE A 253 -26.15 8.58 -0.49
C ILE A 253 -24.91 7.85 0.01
N LEU A 254 -23.73 8.39 -0.34
CA LEU A 254 -22.44 7.97 0.18
C LEU A 254 -21.83 9.11 0.99
N ASP A 255 -21.81 8.97 2.31
CA ASP A 255 -21.19 9.93 3.22
C ASP A 255 -19.70 9.63 3.41
N ILE A 256 -18.86 10.60 3.06
CA ILE A 256 -17.41 10.55 3.25
C ILE A 256 -16.98 11.06 4.63
N VAL A 257 -17.84 11.79 5.34
CA VAL A 257 -17.53 12.38 6.66
C VAL A 257 -17.45 11.30 7.73
N GLN A 258 -18.40 10.36 7.73
CA GLN A 258 -18.32 9.19 8.61
C GLN A 258 -17.06 8.36 8.34
N ASP A 259 -16.69 8.14 7.07
CA ASP A 259 -15.51 7.36 6.69
C ASP A 259 -14.19 7.99 7.15
N ILE A 260 -14.02 9.32 7.01
CA ILE A 260 -12.80 9.99 7.51
C ILE A 260 -12.72 9.92 9.04
N ARG A 261 -13.85 10.03 9.75
CA ARG A 261 -13.89 9.87 11.20
C ARG A 261 -13.43 8.48 11.62
N ASP A 262 -13.93 7.44 10.95
CA ASP A 262 -13.57 6.05 11.26
C ASP A 262 -12.09 5.77 10.98
N LEU A 263 -11.56 6.23 9.85
CA LEU A 263 -10.13 6.12 9.52
C LEU A 263 -9.24 6.83 10.55
N ASN A 264 -9.59 8.07 10.92
CA ASN A 264 -8.83 8.84 11.90
C ASN A 264 -8.88 8.21 13.29
N GLU A 265 -10.02 7.66 13.71
CA GLU A 265 -10.15 6.99 14.99
C GLU A 265 -9.34 5.68 15.04
N LEU A 266 -9.27 4.92 13.95
CA LEU A 266 -8.39 3.75 13.85
C LEU A 266 -6.93 4.13 14.05
N SER A 267 -6.47 5.20 13.40
CA SER A 267 -5.12 5.74 13.59
C SER A 267 -4.91 6.18 15.04
N ARG A 268 -5.80 7.03 15.58
CA ARG A 268 -5.71 7.58 16.94
C ARG A 268 -5.64 6.51 18.03
N LYS A 269 -6.38 5.41 17.87
CA LYS A 269 -6.41 4.28 18.81
C LYS A 269 -5.23 3.32 18.66
N SER A 270 -4.43 3.44 17.59
CA SER A 270 -3.29 2.56 17.35
C SER A 270 -2.13 2.88 18.28
N ARG A 271 -1.74 1.91 19.13
CA ARG A 271 -0.56 2.01 20.01
C ARG A 271 0.73 2.21 19.22
N LYS A 272 0.89 1.42 18.16
CA LYS A 272 1.94 1.56 17.15
C LYS A 272 1.30 1.52 15.78
N ALA A 273 1.71 2.39 14.88
CA ALA A 273 1.17 2.41 13.52
C ALA A 273 2.27 2.55 12.47
N GLY A 274 2.18 1.71 11.45
CA GLY A 274 3.08 1.71 10.30
C GLY A 274 2.32 2.02 9.02
N MET A 275 2.94 2.75 8.10
CA MET A 275 2.42 2.99 6.75
C MET A 275 3.23 2.22 5.72
N ILE A 276 2.57 1.47 4.85
CA ILE A 276 3.14 0.93 3.61
C ILE A 276 2.32 1.53 2.48
N VAL A 277 2.94 2.38 1.65
CA VAL A 277 2.24 3.09 0.58
C VAL A 277 2.88 2.76 -0.77
N LEU A 278 2.09 2.18 -1.67
CA LEU A 278 2.46 1.82 -3.02
C LEU A 278 1.83 2.82 -4.00
N GLY A 279 2.64 3.74 -4.53
CA GLY A 279 2.18 4.87 -5.34
C GLY A 279 2.03 6.17 -4.53
N GLY A 280 1.10 7.01 -4.97
CA GLY A 280 0.89 8.38 -4.46
C GLY A 280 -0.58 8.78 -4.45
N GLY A 281 -0.85 10.08 -4.56
CA GLY A 281 -2.22 10.62 -4.64
C GLY A 281 -3.02 10.41 -3.35
N VAL A 282 -4.34 10.17 -3.51
CA VAL A 282 -5.29 10.11 -2.40
C VAL A 282 -4.91 9.03 -1.38
N CYS A 283 -4.49 7.83 -1.81
CA CYS A 283 -4.17 6.77 -0.86
C CYS A 283 -2.97 7.12 0.04
N LYS A 284 -1.94 7.79 -0.51
CA LYS A 284 -0.79 8.28 0.26
C LYS A 284 -1.22 9.36 1.24
N HIS A 285 -1.84 10.42 0.74
CA HIS A 285 -2.15 11.58 1.55
C HIS A 285 -3.15 11.24 2.65
N GLN A 286 -4.18 10.44 2.35
CA GLN A 286 -5.23 10.10 3.30
C GLN A 286 -4.70 9.27 4.49
N ILE A 287 -3.84 8.27 4.24
CA ILE A 287 -3.21 7.50 5.33
C ILE A 287 -2.30 8.42 6.15
N ALA A 288 -1.43 9.20 5.49
CA ALA A 288 -0.51 10.09 6.19
C ALA A 288 -1.26 11.15 7.03
N ASN A 289 -2.38 11.67 6.53
CA ASN A 289 -3.21 12.62 7.26
C ASN A 289 -3.94 11.96 8.44
N ALA A 290 -4.35 10.70 8.34
CA ALA A 290 -4.87 9.96 9.49
C ALA A 290 -3.78 9.78 10.57
N MET A 291 -2.52 9.56 10.17
CA MET A 291 -1.40 9.45 11.10
C MET A 291 -1.08 10.76 11.82
N LEU A 292 -1.36 11.92 11.21
CA LEU A 292 -1.22 13.22 11.88
C LEU A 292 -2.05 13.30 13.17
N ILE A 293 -3.25 12.71 13.19
CA ILE A 293 -4.15 12.72 14.36
C ILE A 293 -3.51 12.03 15.59
N ARG A 294 -2.56 11.12 15.37
CA ARG A 294 -1.78 10.44 16.42
C ARG A 294 -0.35 10.99 16.55
N ASN A 295 -0.09 12.20 16.05
CA ASN A 295 1.22 12.86 16.01
C ASN A 295 2.28 12.05 15.22
N GLY A 296 1.86 11.39 14.15
CA GLY A 296 2.71 10.74 13.15
C GLY A 296 2.80 9.23 13.27
N ALA A 297 3.15 8.58 12.16
CA ALA A 297 3.45 7.16 12.10
C ALA A 297 4.80 6.83 12.76
N ASP A 298 4.91 5.62 13.30
CA ASP A 298 6.14 5.09 13.92
C ASP A 298 7.09 4.47 12.88
N TYR A 299 6.52 3.96 11.79
CA TYR A 299 7.25 3.34 10.69
C TYR A 299 6.64 3.76 9.35
N SER A 300 7.46 3.98 8.32
CA SER A 300 6.96 4.38 7.00
C SER A 300 7.77 3.82 5.85
N VAL A 301 7.10 3.14 4.92
CA VAL A 301 7.70 2.65 3.68
C VAL A 301 6.88 3.16 2.50
N PHE A 302 7.50 3.99 1.66
CA PHE A 302 6.91 4.46 0.42
C PHE A 302 7.59 3.76 -0.77
N ILE A 303 6.81 3.24 -1.71
CA ILE A 303 7.30 2.68 -2.96
C ILE A 303 6.55 3.38 -4.08
N ASN A 304 7.19 4.33 -4.74
CA ASN A 304 6.58 5.06 -5.85
C ASN A 304 7.61 5.66 -6.80
N THR A 305 7.12 6.13 -7.94
CA THR A 305 7.93 6.72 -9.01
C THR A 305 7.91 8.25 -9.00
N GLY A 306 7.18 8.87 -8.05
CA GLY A 306 7.04 10.32 -7.97
C GLY A 306 8.34 11.01 -7.56
N GLN A 307 8.59 12.19 -8.14
CA GLN A 307 9.80 12.99 -7.94
C GLN A 307 9.45 14.30 -7.23
N GLU A 308 10.38 14.82 -6.41
CA GLU A 308 10.08 15.98 -5.55
C GLU A 308 10.02 17.33 -6.28
N PHE A 309 10.61 17.44 -7.47
CA PHE A 309 10.86 18.73 -8.14
C PHE A 309 9.60 19.49 -8.55
N ASP A 310 8.45 18.81 -8.67
CA ASP A 310 7.18 19.40 -9.08
C ASP A 310 6.31 19.86 -7.89
N GLY A 311 6.78 19.66 -6.65
CA GLY A 311 6.06 20.03 -5.43
C GLY A 311 4.81 19.18 -5.16
N SER A 312 4.65 18.03 -5.82
CA SER A 312 3.53 17.14 -5.59
C SER A 312 3.66 16.35 -4.28
N ASP A 313 2.54 16.18 -3.56
CA ASP A 313 2.51 15.27 -2.39
C ASP A 313 2.92 13.84 -2.79
N SER A 314 2.54 13.39 -3.99
CA SER A 314 2.94 12.08 -4.53
C SER A 314 4.47 11.91 -4.59
N GLY A 315 5.18 12.96 -5.01
CA GLY A 315 6.63 12.98 -5.18
C GLY A 315 7.42 13.28 -3.91
N ALA A 316 6.78 13.87 -2.90
CA ALA A 316 7.40 14.25 -1.63
C ALA A 316 8.19 13.11 -0.97
N ARG A 317 9.34 13.45 -0.39
CA ARG A 317 10.15 12.54 0.44
C ARG A 317 9.49 12.34 1.81
N PRO A 318 9.77 11.23 2.52
CA PRO A 318 9.26 11.02 3.88
C PRO A 318 9.59 12.17 4.84
N ASP A 319 10.74 12.81 4.66
CA ASP A 319 11.17 13.96 5.48
C ASP A 319 10.19 15.16 5.41
N GLU A 320 9.57 15.40 4.26
CA GLU A 320 8.52 16.42 4.17
C GLU A 320 7.33 16.05 5.06
N ALA A 321 6.92 14.79 5.10
CA ALA A 321 5.84 14.32 5.96
C ALA A 321 6.19 14.41 7.46
N ILE A 322 7.48 14.38 7.83
CA ILE A 322 7.93 14.65 9.21
C ILE A 322 7.65 16.12 9.58
N SER A 323 7.88 17.06 8.66
CA SER A 323 7.63 18.50 8.92
C SER A 323 6.17 18.81 9.27
N TRP A 324 5.23 18.01 8.75
CA TRP A 324 3.80 18.12 9.06
C TRP A 324 3.37 17.37 10.32
N GLY A 325 4.23 16.51 10.89
CA GLY A 325 3.85 15.57 11.96
C GLY A 325 3.04 14.36 11.46
N LYS A 326 3.04 14.08 10.15
CA LYS A 326 2.43 12.87 9.56
C LYS A 326 3.31 11.63 9.77
N ILE A 327 4.61 11.83 9.91
CA ILE A 327 5.60 10.86 10.36
C ILE A 327 6.28 11.42 11.63
N ARG A 328 6.54 10.59 12.64
CA ARG A 328 7.19 11.04 13.88
C ARG A 328 8.64 11.43 13.64
N VAL A 329 9.11 12.42 14.41
CA VAL A 329 10.54 12.73 14.49
C VAL A 329 11.27 11.50 15.05
N GLY A 330 12.33 11.06 14.37
CA GLY A 330 13.09 9.86 14.73
C GLY A 330 12.42 8.54 14.34
N ALA A 331 11.30 8.56 13.60
CA ALA A 331 10.72 7.36 13.04
C ALA A 331 11.59 6.78 11.92
N GLU A 332 11.54 5.46 11.78
CA GLU A 332 12.16 4.76 10.67
C GLU A 332 11.31 4.93 9.42
N ALA A 333 11.84 5.67 8.44
CA ALA A 333 11.16 5.98 7.19
C ALA A 333 12.07 5.79 5.98
N VAL A 334 11.53 5.18 4.92
CA VAL A 334 12.26 5.00 3.65
C VAL A 334 11.33 5.17 2.45
N LYS A 335 11.90 5.67 1.36
CA LYS A 335 11.28 5.72 0.05
C LYS A 335 12.11 4.92 -0.95
N VAL A 336 11.48 3.96 -1.64
CA VAL A 336 12.05 3.22 -2.76
C VAL A 336 11.50 3.83 -4.05
N PHE A 337 12.39 4.44 -4.84
CA PHE A 337 12.06 5.02 -6.14
C PHE A 337 12.06 3.92 -7.20
N ALA A 338 10.94 3.21 -7.30
CA ALA A 338 10.77 2.09 -8.22
C ALA A 338 9.29 1.88 -8.59
N ASP A 339 9.07 1.17 -9.70
CA ASP A 339 7.77 0.57 -9.98
C ASP A 339 7.48 -0.53 -8.95
N ALA A 340 6.34 -0.43 -8.25
CA ALA A 340 5.95 -1.38 -7.21
C ALA A 340 5.82 -2.82 -7.74
N THR A 341 5.51 -3.00 -9.02
CA THR A 341 5.38 -4.34 -9.64
C THR A 341 6.68 -5.13 -9.59
N LEU A 342 7.83 -4.45 -9.56
CA LEU A 342 9.15 -5.06 -9.48
C LEU A 342 9.55 -5.37 -8.03
N VAL A 343 9.30 -4.45 -7.10
CA VAL A 343 9.90 -4.48 -5.76
C VAL A 343 8.97 -4.96 -4.66
N PHE A 344 7.66 -4.77 -4.79
CA PHE A 344 6.72 -5.16 -3.74
C PHE A 344 6.62 -6.69 -3.55
N PRO A 345 6.63 -7.53 -4.60
CA PRO A 345 6.68 -8.99 -4.43
C PRO A 345 7.93 -9.45 -3.68
N MET A 346 9.08 -8.83 -3.97
CA MET A 346 10.34 -9.11 -3.26
C MET A 346 10.26 -8.71 -1.79
N LEU A 347 9.69 -7.54 -1.49
CA LEU A 347 9.47 -7.10 -0.11
C LEU A 347 8.58 -8.09 0.64
N VAL A 348 7.47 -8.54 0.04
CA VAL A 348 6.57 -9.51 0.67
C VAL A 348 7.26 -10.87 0.86
N ALA A 349 8.05 -11.32 -0.11
CA ALA A 349 8.83 -12.56 -0.02
C ALA A 349 9.89 -12.53 1.11
N ALA A 350 10.53 -11.37 1.34
CA ALA A 350 11.49 -11.19 2.43
C ALA A 350 10.83 -10.94 3.81
N THR A 351 9.52 -10.70 3.83
CA THR A 351 8.80 -10.30 5.04
C THR A 351 7.60 -11.22 5.29
N PHE A 352 6.38 -10.77 4.97
CA PHE A 352 5.12 -11.42 5.33
C PHE A 352 5.02 -12.89 4.90
N ALA A 353 5.55 -13.24 3.73
CA ALA A 353 5.48 -14.61 3.21
C ALA A 353 6.27 -15.64 4.05
N GLN A 354 7.22 -15.19 4.87
CA GLN A 354 7.98 -16.08 5.75
C GLN A 354 7.12 -16.71 6.85
N ASP A 355 5.99 -16.09 7.23
CA ASP A 355 5.13 -16.62 8.29
C ASP A 355 4.40 -17.91 7.89
N ILE A 356 4.27 -18.18 6.60
CA ILE A 356 3.66 -19.41 6.08
C ILE A 356 4.68 -20.54 6.00
N GLN A 357 5.92 -20.23 5.62
CA GLN A 357 7.01 -21.21 5.60
C GLN A 357 7.27 -21.75 7.01
N ASN A 358 7.28 -20.88 8.02
CA ASN A 358 7.44 -21.27 9.42
C ASN A 358 6.26 -22.06 10.01
N LYS A 359 5.10 -22.11 9.34
CA LYS A 359 3.95 -22.96 9.69
C LYS A 359 3.90 -24.27 8.90
N ALA A 360 4.65 -24.36 7.81
CA ALA A 360 4.71 -25.53 6.93
C ALA A 360 5.89 -26.46 7.26
N ASP A 361 6.87 -25.99 8.03
CA ASP A 361 7.90 -26.83 8.65
C ASP A 361 7.38 -27.38 10.00
N PRO A 362 7.22 -28.71 10.16
CA PRO A 362 6.65 -29.35 11.35
C PRO A 362 7.57 -29.32 12.58
#